data_AF-A0A2N1VDA1-F1
#
_entry.id   AF-A0A2N1VDA1-F1
#
_cell.length_a   1.000
_cell.length_b   1.000
_cell.length_c   1.000
_cell.angle_alpha   90.00
_cell.angle_beta   90.00
_cell.angle_gamma   90.00
#
_symmetry.space_group_name_H-M   'P 1'
#
loop_
_entity.id
_entity.type
_entity.pdbx_description
1 polymer ?
#
loop_
_entity_poly.entity_id
_entity_poly.type
_entity_poly.pdbx_seq_one_letter_code
_entity_poly.pdbx_strand_id
1 'polypeptide(L)'
;MNRSQGHTFHIPVLGVAFSVDAPLKVAKYGISSVMSLVDDTLMEQLRKHYQEKSGIAFLPIEDSEEDARAKRVTEYLNMINRMVKEQFEELKNSPFETGSGITKYFEMLPDSSGLKLKYLEMLDADDEAVRLSMQLNLREEIFPGSIDVNIMTKLDKGNYDSNNNPLPSEYNDAHASLRGFANSDLESSIIFSAGMNPKLYSHAELYKDFYPDENCVFKKKIVIKVSDYRSALIQGKFLAKKGLWISEFRIESGLNCGGHAFATDGLLLGPILQEFKDKKDELMNELKAIYLPALLKKEIIIDDEKLVYDVTVQGGVGKSTEQDFLLRYYGVKSVGWGSPFLLVPEVMNVDDYTLQKLSDAKEEDLYLSDISPLGVPFNSLRGNTKDLEKMERVANGKPGSPCPKKFLISNKDYSDKPLCTASITFINKKIAELKNSNLYENEYQKQFDKIVNKVCLCEGLTVPALIVNNIETPKQSRAVSVCPGPNLAYFSKIVKLKEMVDHIYGKINLITHPNRPNMFVKELDLYISFLQKKMSEIVDTVSPKEEEFFNFFTSNLVDGISYYNKIIPELTEETEAEREKIRNDFEEMEQKLLAVFSVPV
;
A
#
# COMPACT_ATOMS: atom_id res chain seq x y z
N MET A 1 -4.02 -5.71 -29.34
CA MET A 1 -3.87 -5.15 -27.99
C MET A 1 -5.25 -4.77 -27.48
N ASN A 2 -5.72 -5.34 -26.38
CA ASN A 2 -6.91 -4.82 -25.71
C ASN A 2 -6.58 -3.39 -25.25
N ARG A 3 -7.21 -2.39 -25.88
CA ARG A 3 -7.04 -0.99 -25.48
C ARG A 3 -7.63 -0.81 -24.08
N SER A 4 -6.91 -0.17 -23.17
CA SER A 4 -7.48 0.18 -21.87
C SER A 4 -8.63 1.17 -22.10
N GLN A 5 -9.74 1.02 -21.37
CA GLN A 5 -10.79 2.04 -21.41
C GLN A 5 -10.42 3.24 -20.52
N GLY A 6 -9.80 3.00 -19.36
CA GLY A 6 -9.39 4.05 -18.42
C GLY A 6 -7.90 4.01 -18.08
N HIS A 7 -7.60 4.38 -16.83
CA HIS A 7 -6.25 4.38 -16.29
C HIS A 7 -5.68 2.97 -16.12
N THR A 8 -4.40 2.81 -16.47
CA THR A 8 -3.59 1.59 -16.26
C THR A 8 -2.73 1.64 -15.00
N PHE A 9 -2.93 2.64 -14.15
CA PHE A 9 -2.29 2.75 -12.84
C PHE A 9 -3.35 2.90 -11.74
N HIS A 10 -2.95 2.67 -10.50
CA HIS A 10 -3.76 2.97 -9.32
C HIS A 10 -2.90 3.56 -8.21
N ILE A 11 -3.56 4.25 -7.26
CA ILE A 11 -2.91 4.77 -6.06
C ILE A 11 -3.07 3.73 -4.93
N PRO A 12 -2.00 3.07 -4.48
CA PRO A 12 -2.07 2.11 -3.40
C PRO A 12 -2.29 2.80 -2.05
N VAL A 13 -2.54 2.01 -1.00
CA VAL A 13 -2.71 2.56 0.35
C VAL A 13 -1.41 3.22 0.81
N LEU A 14 -1.50 4.46 1.26
CA LEU A 14 -0.40 5.26 1.76
C LEU A 14 -0.64 5.58 3.23
N GLY A 15 0.10 4.88 4.11
CA GLY A 15 -0.04 4.98 5.56
C GLY A 15 -1.46 4.76 6.06
N VAL A 16 -1.81 5.39 7.19
CA VAL A 16 -3.17 5.36 7.73
C VAL A 16 -3.97 6.57 7.22
N ALA A 17 -3.39 7.78 7.29
CA ALA A 17 -4.09 9.02 6.99
C ALA A 17 -3.75 9.67 5.65
N PHE A 18 -2.61 9.36 5.02
CA PHE A 18 -2.18 10.11 3.83
C PHE A 18 -3.15 9.96 2.65
N SER A 19 -3.76 8.78 2.51
CA SER A 19 -4.69 8.43 1.42
C SER A 19 -6.15 8.23 1.87
N VAL A 20 -6.47 8.50 3.15
CA VAL A 20 -7.76 8.17 3.78
C VAL A 20 -8.98 8.84 3.14
N ASP A 21 -8.79 9.91 2.40
CA ASP A 21 -9.81 10.68 1.68
C ASP A 21 -9.43 10.87 0.19
N ALA A 22 -8.39 10.18 -0.30
CA ALA A 22 -7.92 10.28 -1.67
C ALA A 22 -9.03 10.02 -2.72
N PRO A 23 -9.97 9.08 -2.51
CA PRO A 23 -11.09 8.89 -3.44
C PRO A 23 -11.91 10.16 -3.70
N LEU A 24 -12.14 11.02 -2.69
CA LEU A 24 -12.85 12.31 -2.87
C LEU A 24 -12.11 13.29 -3.78
N LYS A 25 -10.82 13.07 -4.02
CA LYS A 25 -9.93 13.96 -4.76
C LYS A 25 -9.69 13.44 -6.19
N VAL A 26 -9.75 12.13 -6.40
CA VAL A 26 -9.35 11.51 -7.69
C VAL A 26 -10.38 10.60 -8.36
N ALA A 27 -11.35 10.04 -7.62
CA ALA A 27 -12.25 9.03 -8.18
C ALA A 27 -13.10 9.58 -9.32
N LYS A 28 -13.55 10.85 -9.25
CA LYS A 28 -14.28 11.50 -10.35
C LYS A 28 -13.51 11.55 -11.67
N TYR A 29 -12.19 11.41 -11.63
CA TYR A 29 -11.32 11.37 -12.82
C TYR A 29 -11.01 9.94 -13.31
N GLY A 30 -11.71 8.92 -12.81
CA GLY A 30 -11.47 7.52 -13.21
C GLY A 30 -10.26 6.87 -12.53
N ILE A 31 -9.61 7.55 -11.58
CA ILE A 31 -8.40 7.06 -10.90
C ILE A 31 -8.79 6.28 -9.64
N SER A 32 -8.45 5.00 -9.61
CA SER A 32 -8.63 4.14 -8.44
C SER A 32 -7.64 4.47 -7.32
N SER A 33 -8.11 4.47 -6.07
CA SER A 33 -7.27 4.70 -4.90
C SER A 33 -7.71 3.85 -3.70
N VAL A 34 -6.78 3.61 -2.76
CA VAL A 34 -7.03 2.74 -1.61
C VAL A 34 -6.95 3.53 -0.29
N MET A 35 -7.97 3.38 0.57
CA MET A 35 -8.00 3.94 1.93
C MET A 35 -7.67 2.89 2.99
N SER A 36 -7.06 3.27 4.11
CA SER A 36 -6.81 2.35 5.24
C SER A 36 -8.04 2.26 6.16
N LEU A 37 -8.40 1.05 6.60
CA LEU A 37 -9.46 0.83 7.59
C LEU A 37 -8.97 0.66 9.04
N VAL A 38 -7.73 1.05 9.33
CA VAL A 38 -7.07 0.78 10.61
C VAL A 38 -7.60 1.66 11.75
N ASP A 39 -7.88 2.94 11.49
CA ASP A 39 -8.27 3.92 12.53
C ASP A 39 -9.69 4.45 12.28
N ASP A 40 -10.68 3.84 12.94
CA ASP A 40 -12.09 4.28 12.88
C ASP A 40 -12.32 5.65 13.53
N THR A 41 -11.50 6.03 14.51
CA THR A 41 -11.62 7.33 15.17
C THR A 41 -11.17 8.46 14.24
N LEU A 42 -10.15 8.23 13.41
CA LEU A 42 -9.78 9.16 12.33
C LEU A 42 -10.92 9.33 11.33
N MET A 43 -11.53 8.23 10.90
CA MET A 43 -12.67 8.28 9.97
C MET A 43 -13.83 9.06 10.55
N GLU A 44 -14.14 8.89 11.83
CA GLU A 44 -15.21 9.63 12.49
C GLU A 44 -14.91 11.14 12.57
N GLN A 45 -13.66 11.52 12.86
CA GLN A 45 -13.23 12.92 12.84
C GLN A 45 -13.34 13.54 11.43
N LEU A 46 -12.98 12.78 10.39
CA LEU A 46 -13.11 13.23 9.00
C LEU A 46 -14.58 13.26 8.55
N ARG A 47 -15.41 12.29 8.99
CA ARG A 47 -16.84 12.27 8.72
C ARG A 47 -17.51 13.53 9.26
N LYS A 48 -17.17 13.91 10.50
CA LYS A 48 -17.59 15.18 11.09
C LYS A 48 -17.19 16.36 10.21
N HIS A 49 -15.90 16.46 9.89
CA HIS A 49 -15.36 17.55 9.08
C HIS A 49 -16.09 17.70 7.74
N TYR A 50 -16.28 16.61 6.99
CA TYR A 50 -16.94 16.66 5.69
C TYR A 50 -18.44 16.91 5.77
N GLN A 51 -19.13 16.32 6.76
CA GLN A 51 -20.56 16.59 6.94
C GLN A 51 -20.81 18.05 7.30
N GLU A 52 -20.04 18.61 8.24
CA GLU A 52 -20.13 20.03 8.61
C GLU A 52 -19.82 20.95 7.42
N LYS A 53 -18.76 20.64 6.64
CA LYS A 53 -18.39 21.40 5.44
C LYS A 53 -19.48 21.37 4.35
N SER A 54 -20.24 20.28 4.26
CA SER A 54 -21.34 20.11 3.30
C SER A 54 -22.71 20.54 3.85
N GLY A 55 -22.78 21.11 5.06
CA GLY A 55 -24.05 21.53 5.68
C GLY A 55 -24.96 20.37 6.09
N ILE A 56 -24.43 19.15 6.23
CA ILE A 56 -25.16 17.96 6.66
C ILE A 56 -25.02 17.84 8.18
N ALA A 57 -26.13 17.53 8.87
CA ALA A 57 -26.10 17.32 10.31
C ALA A 57 -25.20 16.12 10.68
N PHE A 58 -24.21 16.36 11.53
CA PHE A 58 -23.34 15.31 12.06
C PHE A 58 -23.94 14.72 13.34
N LEU A 59 -24.23 13.41 13.31
CA LEU A 59 -24.58 12.62 14.48
C LEU A 59 -23.35 11.77 14.87
N PRO A 60 -22.77 11.97 16.07
CA PRO A 60 -21.60 11.20 16.50
C PRO A 60 -21.97 9.75 16.78
N ILE A 61 -21.03 8.85 16.49
CA ILE A 61 -21.06 7.46 16.96
C ILE A 61 -20.09 7.36 18.14
N GLU A 62 -20.61 7.20 19.35
CA GLU A 62 -19.80 7.24 20.59
C GLU A 62 -19.04 5.94 20.85
N ASP A 63 -17.90 6.00 21.56
CA ASP A 63 -17.09 4.82 21.88
C ASP A 63 -17.83 3.78 22.72
N SER A 64 -18.85 4.22 23.47
CA SER A 64 -19.70 3.36 24.30
C SER A 64 -20.78 2.63 23.51
N GLU A 65 -21.01 2.99 22.26
CA GLU A 65 -22.00 2.30 21.44
C GLU A 65 -21.56 0.88 21.12
N GLU A 66 -22.54 -0.03 21.14
CA GLU A 66 -22.33 -1.37 20.61
C GLU A 66 -21.88 -1.26 19.15
N ASP A 67 -20.77 -1.95 18.86
CA ASP A 67 -20.16 -2.02 17.54
C ASP A 67 -19.77 -0.66 16.91
N ALA A 68 -19.39 0.31 17.75
CA ALA A 68 -19.01 1.67 17.33
C ALA A 68 -18.04 1.69 16.14
N ARG A 69 -17.01 0.83 16.16
CA ARG A 69 -16.01 0.74 15.08
C ARG A 69 -16.64 0.37 13.74
N ALA A 70 -17.43 -0.71 13.67
CA ALA A 70 -18.02 -1.14 12.40
C ALA A 70 -19.02 -0.09 11.90
N LYS A 71 -19.79 0.54 12.79
CA LYS A 71 -20.70 1.64 12.44
C LYS A 71 -19.96 2.85 11.86
N ARG A 72 -18.89 3.32 12.51
CA ARG A 72 -18.06 4.44 12.01
C ARG A 72 -17.46 4.14 10.64
N VAL A 73 -16.93 2.93 10.46
CA VAL A 73 -16.41 2.47 9.17
C VAL A 73 -17.52 2.48 8.12
N THR A 74 -18.71 1.94 8.44
CA THR A 74 -19.86 1.90 7.51
C THR A 74 -20.27 3.32 7.09
N GLU A 75 -20.53 4.20 8.06
CA GLU A 75 -21.00 5.56 7.79
C GLU A 75 -19.95 6.42 7.07
N TYR A 76 -18.67 6.24 7.37
CA TYR A 76 -17.60 6.90 6.63
C TYR A 76 -17.57 6.45 5.17
N LEU A 77 -17.59 5.14 4.90
CA LEU A 77 -17.58 4.63 3.53
C LEU A 77 -18.81 5.05 2.73
N ASN A 78 -20.00 5.03 3.35
CA ASN A 78 -21.23 5.51 2.72
C ASN A 78 -21.16 7.01 2.39
N MET A 79 -20.60 7.82 3.29
CA MET A 79 -20.38 9.24 3.04
C MET A 79 -19.43 9.46 1.85
N ILE A 80 -18.30 8.75 1.83
CA ILE A 80 -17.33 8.84 0.73
C ILE A 80 -17.98 8.44 -0.61
N ASN A 81 -18.71 7.32 -0.64
CA ASN A 81 -19.41 6.84 -1.83
C ASN A 81 -20.41 7.86 -2.36
N ARG A 82 -21.24 8.44 -1.48
CA ARG A 82 -22.21 9.47 -1.85
C ARG A 82 -21.52 10.70 -2.44
N MET A 83 -20.50 11.24 -1.77
CA MET A 83 -19.80 12.44 -2.24
C MET A 83 -19.07 12.20 -3.57
N VAL A 84 -18.47 11.02 -3.78
CA VAL A 84 -17.86 10.68 -5.08
C VAL A 84 -18.91 10.62 -6.18
N LYS A 85 -20.08 10.02 -5.93
CA LYS A 85 -21.19 9.97 -6.90
C LYS A 85 -21.67 11.38 -7.26
N GLU A 86 -21.87 12.25 -6.27
CA GLU A 86 -22.26 13.65 -6.49
C GLU A 86 -21.22 14.41 -7.34
N GLN A 87 -19.93 14.29 -7.00
CA GLN A 87 -18.84 14.92 -7.74
C GLN A 87 -18.70 14.38 -9.17
N PHE A 88 -18.97 13.08 -9.36
CA PHE A 88 -18.90 12.45 -10.68
C PHE A 88 -20.06 12.89 -11.57
N GLU A 89 -21.27 13.00 -11.01
CA GLU A 89 -22.43 13.57 -11.73
C GLU A 89 -22.21 15.05 -12.09
N GLU A 90 -21.62 15.84 -11.20
CA GLU A 90 -21.22 17.22 -11.53
C GLU A 90 -20.22 17.25 -12.70
N LEU A 91 -19.20 16.37 -12.67
CA LEU A 91 -18.23 16.25 -13.76
C LEU A 91 -18.92 15.82 -15.07
N LYS A 92 -19.81 14.82 -15.01
CA LYS A 92 -20.63 14.35 -16.15
C LYS A 92 -21.51 15.43 -16.74
N ASN A 93 -21.86 16.50 -16.02
CA ASN A 93 -22.67 17.60 -16.52
C ASN A 93 -21.85 18.86 -16.89
N SER A 94 -20.53 18.85 -16.66
CA SER A 94 -19.67 19.99 -16.99
C SER A 94 -19.48 20.18 -18.51
N PRO A 95 -19.27 21.40 -19.00
CA PRO A 95 -19.10 21.67 -20.43
C PRO A 95 -17.77 21.10 -20.96
N PHE A 96 -17.72 20.71 -22.23
CA PHE A 96 -16.49 20.27 -22.89
C PHE A 96 -15.60 21.47 -23.32
N GLU A 97 -15.21 22.27 -22.33
CA GLU A 97 -14.37 23.46 -22.49
C GLU A 97 -13.01 23.25 -21.82
N THR A 98 -11.99 23.97 -22.27
CA THR A 98 -10.65 23.90 -21.65
C THR A 98 -10.72 24.27 -20.17
N GLY A 99 -10.13 23.43 -19.32
CA GLY A 99 -10.12 23.62 -17.87
C GLY A 99 -11.35 23.11 -17.13
N SER A 100 -12.38 22.61 -17.84
CA SER A 100 -13.52 21.97 -17.19
C SER A 100 -13.15 20.61 -16.57
N GLY A 101 -14.00 20.14 -15.65
CA GLY A 101 -13.82 18.83 -15.00
C GLY A 101 -13.79 17.67 -15.98
N ILE A 102 -14.73 17.64 -16.94
CA ILE A 102 -14.82 16.57 -17.93
C ILE A 102 -13.67 16.61 -18.94
N THR A 103 -13.21 17.79 -19.35
CA THR A 103 -12.04 17.92 -20.21
C THR A 103 -10.80 17.40 -19.48
N LYS A 104 -10.61 17.77 -18.21
CA LYS A 104 -9.51 17.26 -17.38
C LYS A 104 -9.54 15.73 -17.24
N TYR A 105 -10.73 15.10 -17.16
CA TYR A 105 -10.86 13.64 -17.16
C TYR A 105 -10.19 13.03 -18.40
N PHE A 106 -10.57 13.48 -19.61
CA PHE A 106 -10.07 12.90 -20.85
C PHE A 106 -8.59 13.24 -21.12
N GLU A 107 -8.14 14.44 -20.76
CA GLU A 107 -6.74 14.85 -20.92
C GLU A 107 -5.76 14.00 -20.08
N MET A 108 -6.20 13.56 -18.90
CA MET A 108 -5.41 12.74 -17.98
C MET A 108 -5.35 11.26 -18.38
N LEU A 109 -6.23 10.78 -19.26
CA LEU A 109 -6.15 9.41 -19.75
C LEU A 109 -4.86 9.16 -20.57
N PRO A 110 -4.39 7.90 -20.62
CA PRO A 110 -3.28 7.52 -21.51
C PRO A 110 -3.68 7.67 -22.98
N ASP A 111 -2.71 7.95 -23.84
CA ASP A 111 -2.97 8.15 -25.28
C ASP A 111 -3.48 6.89 -25.99
N SER A 112 -3.26 5.72 -25.40
CA SER A 112 -3.79 4.43 -25.86
C SER A 112 -5.24 4.18 -25.43
N SER A 113 -5.83 5.03 -24.59
CA SER A 113 -7.20 4.86 -24.09
C SER A 113 -8.23 5.02 -25.20
N GLY A 114 -9.17 4.07 -25.29
CA GLY A 114 -10.30 4.18 -26.21
C GLY A 114 -11.16 5.44 -25.96
N LEU A 115 -11.35 5.82 -24.70
CA LEU A 115 -12.10 7.03 -24.33
C LEU A 115 -11.39 8.31 -24.77
N LYS A 116 -10.05 8.36 -24.62
CA LYS A 116 -9.29 9.53 -25.04
C LYS A 116 -9.30 9.71 -26.55
N LEU A 117 -9.19 8.62 -27.31
CA LEU A 117 -9.27 8.67 -28.77
C LEU A 117 -10.64 9.21 -29.23
N LYS A 118 -11.74 8.71 -28.68
CA LYS A 118 -13.09 9.22 -28.96
C LYS A 118 -13.26 10.70 -28.59
N TYR A 119 -12.63 11.13 -27.49
CA TYR A 119 -12.61 12.53 -27.09
C TYR A 119 -11.88 13.41 -28.11
N LEU A 120 -10.72 12.98 -28.61
CA LEU A 120 -9.99 13.70 -29.66
C LEU A 120 -10.80 13.76 -30.96
N GLU A 121 -11.44 12.65 -31.37
CA GLU A 121 -12.35 12.63 -32.52
C GLU A 121 -13.52 13.62 -32.35
N MET A 122 -14.03 13.79 -31.13
CA MET A 122 -15.09 14.76 -30.82
C MET A 122 -14.59 16.21 -30.97
N LEU A 123 -13.35 16.51 -30.58
CA LEU A 123 -12.75 17.83 -30.76
C LEU A 123 -12.55 18.17 -32.25
N ASP A 124 -12.21 17.17 -33.06
CA ASP A 124 -11.94 17.32 -34.49
C ASP A 124 -13.22 17.36 -35.35
N ALA A 125 -14.39 17.05 -34.79
CA ALA A 125 -15.65 17.04 -35.52
C ALA A 125 -16.11 18.45 -35.93
N ASP A 126 -16.26 18.72 -37.23
CA ASP A 126 -16.69 20.03 -37.77
C ASP A 126 -18.20 20.29 -37.60
N ASP A 127 -19.03 19.24 -37.67
CA ASP A 127 -20.48 19.34 -37.55
C ASP A 127 -20.91 19.41 -36.07
N GLU A 128 -21.67 20.46 -35.72
CA GLU A 128 -22.10 20.72 -34.34
C GLU A 128 -23.03 19.63 -33.79
N ALA A 129 -23.94 19.08 -34.62
CA ALA A 129 -24.86 18.03 -34.20
C ALA A 129 -24.12 16.70 -33.96
N VAL A 130 -23.13 16.39 -34.80
CA VAL A 130 -22.24 15.24 -34.61
C VAL A 130 -21.44 15.41 -33.32
N ARG A 131 -20.83 16.58 -33.10
CA ARG A 131 -20.06 16.87 -31.87
C ARG A 131 -20.93 16.70 -30.62
N LEU A 132 -22.15 17.22 -30.62
CA LEU A 132 -23.08 17.09 -29.50
C LEU A 132 -23.45 15.62 -29.23
N SER A 133 -23.71 14.84 -30.27
CA SER A 133 -23.96 13.39 -30.15
C SER A 133 -22.77 12.66 -29.53
N MET A 134 -21.55 12.96 -29.97
CA MET A 134 -20.32 12.38 -29.40
C MET A 134 -20.12 12.77 -27.94
N GLN A 135 -20.41 14.02 -27.57
CA GLN A 135 -20.37 14.46 -26.17
C GLN A 135 -21.35 13.68 -25.29
N LEU A 136 -22.58 13.42 -25.75
CA LEU A 136 -23.55 12.60 -25.02
C LEU A 136 -23.04 11.16 -24.84
N ASN A 137 -22.50 10.55 -25.89
CA ASN A 137 -21.94 9.19 -25.79
C ASN A 137 -20.75 9.14 -24.83
N LEU A 138 -19.84 10.11 -24.90
CA LEU A 138 -18.69 10.19 -23.99
C LEU A 138 -19.12 10.28 -22.52
N ARG A 139 -20.19 11.03 -22.20
CA ARG A 139 -20.71 11.12 -20.82
C ARG A 139 -21.24 9.78 -20.30
N GLU A 140 -21.75 8.92 -21.16
CA GLU A 140 -22.27 7.60 -20.78
C GLU A 140 -21.18 6.54 -20.67
N GLU A 141 -20.05 6.71 -21.36
CA GLU A 141 -18.95 5.73 -21.34
C GLU A 141 -17.90 5.98 -20.23
N ILE A 142 -17.86 7.17 -19.63
CA ILE A 142 -16.94 7.44 -18.52
C ILE A 142 -17.40 6.77 -17.22
N PHE A 143 -16.44 6.46 -16.35
CA PHE A 143 -16.70 5.82 -15.06
C PHE A 143 -15.80 6.38 -13.97
N PRO A 144 -16.24 6.39 -12.70
CA PRO A 144 -15.39 6.81 -11.60
C PRO A 144 -14.34 5.73 -11.28
N GLY A 145 -13.25 6.15 -10.67
CA GLY A 145 -12.24 5.25 -10.09
C GLY A 145 -12.80 4.52 -8.86
N SER A 146 -12.27 3.33 -8.59
CA SER A 146 -12.68 2.54 -7.43
C SER A 146 -12.24 3.18 -6.10
N ILE A 147 -13.06 2.97 -5.06
CA ILE A 147 -12.87 3.45 -3.69
C ILE A 147 -12.44 2.23 -2.86
N ASP A 148 -11.26 1.70 -3.16
CA ASP A 148 -10.83 0.46 -2.54
C ASP A 148 -10.38 0.69 -1.08
N VAL A 149 -10.40 -0.36 -0.28
CA VAL A 149 -10.09 -0.28 1.16
C VAL A 149 -9.08 -1.32 1.57
N ASN A 150 -8.24 -1.02 2.56
CA ASN A 150 -7.20 -1.91 3.04
C ASN A 150 -7.39 -2.30 4.51
N ILE A 151 -7.19 -3.58 4.81
CA ILE A 151 -7.03 -4.10 6.16
C ILE A 151 -5.65 -4.73 6.30
N MET A 152 -4.93 -4.34 7.35
CA MET A 152 -3.73 -5.04 7.80
C MET A 152 -4.14 -6.20 8.71
N THR A 153 -4.04 -7.43 8.22
CA THR A 153 -4.60 -8.63 8.90
C THR A 153 -3.92 -8.95 10.23
N LYS A 154 -2.66 -8.51 10.41
CA LYS A 154 -1.91 -8.59 11.67
C LYS A 154 -2.38 -7.62 12.75
N LEU A 155 -3.15 -6.59 12.39
CA LEU A 155 -3.66 -5.57 13.32
C LEU A 155 -5.07 -5.91 13.82
N ASP A 156 -5.30 -7.18 14.13
CA ASP A 156 -6.59 -7.70 14.60
C ASP A 156 -6.60 -7.83 16.12
N LYS A 157 -6.49 -6.69 16.80
CA LYS A 157 -6.41 -6.59 18.27
C LYS A 157 -7.74 -7.05 18.89
N GLY A 158 -7.65 -7.91 19.90
CA GLY A 158 -8.79 -8.29 20.74
C GLY A 158 -9.30 -7.14 21.60
N ASN A 159 -10.61 -7.01 21.68
CA ASN A 159 -11.29 -5.99 22.48
C ASN A 159 -11.94 -6.60 23.73
N TYR A 160 -12.27 -5.74 24.69
CA TYR A 160 -12.81 -6.13 26.00
C TYR A 160 -14.07 -5.33 26.30
N ASP A 161 -15.01 -5.93 27.03
CA ASP A 161 -16.22 -5.24 27.50
C ASP A 161 -15.90 -4.24 28.65
N SER A 162 -16.93 -3.53 29.12
CA SER A 162 -16.81 -2.59 30.25
C SER A 162 -16.37 -3.26 31.56
N ASN A 163 -16.60 -4.57 31.71
CA ASN A 163 -16.18 -5.37 32.85
C ASN A 163 -14.79 -5.99 32.64
N ASN A 164 -14.11 -5.63 31.56
CA ASN A 164 -12.78 -6.11 31.17
C ASN A 164 -12.73 -7.62 30.84
N ASN A 165 -13.85 -8.21 30.42
CA ASN A 165 -13.89 -9.56 29.84
C ASN A 165 -13.57 -9.52 28.34
N PRO A 166 -12.86 -10.52 27.79
CA PRO A 166 -12.55 -10.57 26.37
C PRO A 166 -13.83 -10.75 25.54
N LEU A 167 -13.98 -9.93 24.50
CA LEU A 167 -15.06 -10.07 23.54
C LEU A 167 -14.76 -11.17 22.50
N PRO A 168 -15.78 -11.74 21.85
CA PRO A 168 -15.60 -12.64 20.71
C PRO A 168 -14.78 -11.99 19.58
N SER A 169 -14.12 -12.80 18.76
CA SER A 169 -13.20 -12.30 17.72
C SER A 169 -13.86 -11.43 16.65
N GLU A 170 -15.19 -11.52 16.47
CA GLU A 170 -15.93 -10.63 15.57
C GLU A 170 -15.86 -9.15 15.99
N TYR A 171 -15.59 -8.87 17.27
CA TYR A 171 -15.36 -7.51 17.78
C TYR A 171 -13.88 -7.11 17.75
N ASN A 172 -12.99 -7.96 17.25
CA ASN A 172 -11.60 -7.55 17.05
C ASN A 172 -11.53 -6.43 16.00
N ASP A 173 -10.45 -5.65 16.10
CA ASP A 173 -10.22 -4.46 15.31
C ASP A 173 -10.38 -4.67 13.78
N ALA A 174 -9.83 -5.75 13.21
CA ALA A 174 -9.92 -6.01 11.77
C ALA A 174 -11.26 -6.65 11.36
N HIS A 175 -11.86 -7.47 12.22
CA HIS A 175 -13.18 -8.05 11.99
C HIS A 175 -14.28 -6.99 11.97
N ALA A 176 -14.22 -6.02 12.89
CA ALA A 176 -15.14 -4.89 12.92
C ALA A 176 -15.00 -4.01 11.66
N SER A 177 -13.76 -3.74 11.20
CA SER A 177 -13.54 -3.01 9.95
C SER A 177 -14.03 -3.79 8.72
N LEU A 178 -13.83 -5.12 8.66
CA LEU A 178 -14.36 -5.97 7.60
C LEU A 178 -15.90 -5.93 7.57
N ARG A 179 -16.54 -6.03 8.74
CA ARG A 179 -17.99 -5.92 8.89
C ARG A 179 -18.51 -4.56 8.44
N GLY A 180 -17.85 -3.48 8.85
CA GLY A 180 -18.20 -2.13 8.40
C GLY A 180 -18.13 -1.98 6.89
N PHE A 181 -17.08 -2.51 6.26
CA PHE A 181 -16.97 -2.55 4.80
C PHE A 181 -18.07 -3.41 4.17
N ALA A 182 -18.34 -4.60 4.70
CA ALA A 182 -19.36 -5.50 4.17
C ALA A 182 -20.77 -4.90 4.25
N ASN A 183 -21.08 -4.16 5.31
CA ASN A 183 -22.36 -3.50 5.54
C ASN A 183 -22.51 -2.14 4.83
N SER A 184 -21.43 -1.56 4.31
CA SER A 184 -21.48 -0.31 3.54
C SER A 184 -22.14 -0.49 2.16
N ASP A 185 -22.64 0.60 1.59
CA ASP A 185 -23.22 0.66 0.25
C ASP A 185 -22.17 0.67 -0.88
N LEU A 186 -20.90 0.51 -0.52
CA LEU A 186 -19.79 0.64 -1.43
C LEU A 186 -19.60 -0.60 -2.32
N GLU A 187 -19.40 -0.42 -3.61
CA GLU A 187 -19.08 -1.51 -4.55
C GLU A 187 -17.60 -1.41 -4.91
N SER A 188 -16.75 -2.13 -4.16
CA SER A 188 -15.29 -1.98 -4.28
C SER A 188 -14.57 -3.22 -3.76
N SER A 189 -13.25 -3.12 -3.71
CA SER A 189 -12.37 -4.20 -3.29
C SER A 189 -11.81 -3.94 -1.90
N ILE A 190 -11.71 -5.01 -1.10
CA ILE A 190 -10.94 -5.04 0.13
C ILE A 190 -9.60 -5.70 -0.11
N ILE A 191 -8.52 -5.00 0.23
CA ILE A 191 -7.14 -5.47 0.16
C ILE A 191 -6.76 -6.03 1.53
N PHE A 192 -6.55 -7.34 1.60
CA PHE A 192 -5.90 -7.96 2.76
C PHE A 192 -4.38 -7.89 2.61
N SER A 193 -3.73 -7.33 3.63
CA SER A 193 -2.28 -7.08 3.64
C SER A 193 -1.63 -7.52 4.95
N ALA A 194 -0.30 -7.53 4.97
CA ALA A 194 0.52 -7.93 6.12
C ALA A 194 0.40 -9.42 6.53
N GLY A 195 -0.02 -10.30 5.61
CA GLY A 195 -0.05 -11.75 5.81
C GLY A 195 -1.47 -12.33 5.92
N MET A 196 -1.56 -13.61 6.26
CA MET A 196 -2.83 -14.34 6.35
C MET A 196 -3.41 -14.30 7.77
N ASN A 197 -4.72 -14.01 7.89
CA ASN A 197 -5.49 -14.21 9.11
C ASN A 197 -6.70 -15.13 8.82
N PRO A 198 -6.58 -16.45 9.08
CA PRO A 198 -7.64 -17.42 8.77
C PRO A 198 -8.99 -17.13 9.43
N LYS A 199 -8.99 -16.50 10.62
CA LYS A 199 -10.22 -16.14 11.34
C LYS A 199 -10.96 -15.02 10.60
N LEU A 200 -10.23 -13.97 10.22
CA LEU A 200 -10.77 -12.85 9.45
C LEU A 200 -11.30 -13.30 8.09
N TYR A 201 -10.55 -14.16 7.39
CA TYR A 201 -10.98 -14.73 6.10
C TYR A 201 -12.24 -15.59 6.24
N SER A 202 -12.35 -16.36 7.33
CA SER A 202 -13.56 -17.12 7.61
C SER A 202 -14.74 -16.22 8.02
N HIS A 203 -14.48 -15.06 8.61
CA HIS A 203 -15.54 -14.09 8.93
C HIS A 203 -16.15 -13.46 7.68
N ALA A 204 -15.37 -13.26 6.61
CA ALA A 204 -15.88 -12.78 5.33
C ALA A 204 -16.96 -13.70 4.71
N GLU A 205 -16.94 -15.00 5.04
CA GLU A 205 -17.92 -16.00 4.61
C GLU A 205 -19.35 -15.67 5.05
N LEU A 206 -19.52 -14.83 6.07
CA LEU A 206 -20.83 -14.47 6.63
C LEU A 206 -21.58 -13.43 5.77
N TYR A 207 -20.92 -12.76 4.83
CA TYR A 207 -21.51 -11.65 4.09
C TYR A 207 -21.78 -12.02 2.63
N LYS A 208 -23.06 -11.93 2.25
CA LYS A 208 -23.53 -12.30 0.91
C LYS A 208 -22.86 -11.51 -0.22
N ASP A 209 -22.48 -10.26 0.02
CA ASP A 209 -21.95 -9.36 -1.02
C ASP A 209 -20.52 -9.74 -1.49
N PHE A 210 -19.84 -10.69 -0.82
CA PHE A 210 -18.57 -11.29 -1.28
C PHE A 210 -18.77 -12.47 -2.24
N TYR A 211 -20.01 -12.93 -2.42
CA TYR A 211 -20.34 -13.96 -3.39
C TYR A 211 -20.73 -13.31 -4.73
N PRO A 212 -20.50 -14.01 -5.86
CA PRO A 212 -20.89 -13.50 -7.16
C PRO A 212 -22.41 -13.49 -7.33
N ASP A 213 -22.90 -12.57 -8.16
CA ASP A 213 -24.24 -12.66 -8.73
C ASP A 213 -24.31 -13.68 -9.89
N GLU A 214 -25.49 -13.78 -10.52
CA GLU A 214 -25.74 -14.64 -11.69
C GLU A 214 -24.86 -14.33 -12.91
N ASN A 215 -24.23 -13.16 -12.95
CA ASN A 215 -23.33 -12.72 -14.01
C ASN A 215 -21.85 -12.83 -13.62
N CYS A 216 -21.53 -13.48 -12.50
CA CYS A 216 -20.19 -13.57 -11.92
C CYS A 216 -19.60 -12.22 -11.50
N VAL A 217 -20.46 -11.24 -11.20
CA VAL A 217 -20.06 -9.92 -10.70
C VAL A 217 -20.06 -9.93 -9.18
N PHE A 218 -18.97 -9.40 -8.61
CA PHE A 218 -18.78 -9.30 -7.17
C PHE A 218 -18.97 -7.85 -6.73
N LYS A 219 -19.93 -7.62 -5.83
CA LYS A 219 -20.14 -6.30 -5.22
C LYS A 219 -19.00 -5.94 -4.26
N LYS A 220 -18.54 -6.91 -3.47
CA LYS A 220 -17.36 -6.79 -2.61
C LYS A 220 -16.28 -7.74 -3.13
N LYS A 221 -15.21 -7.17 -3.68
CA LYS A 221 -14.10 -7.94 -4.25
C LYS A 221 -13.00 -8.17 -3.21
N ILE A 222 -12.29 -9.29 -3.31
CA ILE A 222 -11.14 -9.58 -2.45
C ILE A 222 -9.85 -9.42 -3.26
N VAL A 223 -8.94 -8.61 -2.74
CA VAL A 223 -7.56 -8.48 -3.23
C VAL A 223 -6.61 -9.03 -2.18
N ILE A 224 -5.71 -9.91 -2.57
CA ILE A 224 -4.66 -10.41 -1.67
C ILE A 224 -3.33 -9.80 -2.09
N LYS A 225 -2.72 -9.08 -1.15
CA LYS A 225 -1.36 -8.55 -1.32
C LYS A 225 -0.35 -9.65 -1.01
N VAL A 226 0.49 -9.98 -1.98
CA VAL A 226 1.42 -11.11 -1.93
C VAL A 226 2.84 -10.71 -2.34
N SER A 227 3.81 -11.45 -1.83
CA SER A 227 5.24 -11.30 -2.13
C SER A 227 5.78 -12.41 -3.03
N ASP A 228 5.02 -13.47 -3.29
CA ASP A 228 5.44 -14.64 -4.06
C ASP A 228 4.22 -15.49 -4.48
N TYR A 229 4.44 -16.38 -5.45
CA TYR A 229 3.41 -17.26 -6.01
C TYR A 229 2.89 -18.27 -5.00
N ARG A 230 3.76 -18.81 -4.14
CA ARG A 230 3.39 -19.80 -3.12
C ARG A 230 2.39 -19.24 -2.12
N SER A 231 2.59 -18.02 -1.65
CA SER A 231 1.70 -17.30 -0.75
C SER A 231 0.35 -17.03 -1.40
N ALA A 232 0.33 -16.62 -2.67
CA ALA A 232 -0.90 -16.48 -3.44
C ALA A 232 -1.67 -17.80 -3.52
N LEU A 233 -0.98 -18.89 -3.83
CA LEU A 233 -1.61 -20.20 -3.94
C LEU A 233 -2.19 -20.68 -2.62
N ILE A 234 -1.46 -20.56 -1.51
CA ILE A 234 -1.91 -20.98 -0.18
C ILE A 234 -3.15 -20.18 0.24
N GLN A 235 -3.10 -18.85 0.13
CA GLN A 235 -4.20 -17.98 0.52
C GLN A 235 -5.41 -18.15 -0.41
N GLY A 236 -5.18 -18.31 -1.71
CA GLY A 236 -6.21 -18.61 -2.70
C GLY A 236 -6.93 -19.92 -2.41
N LYS A 237 -6.18 -21.00 -2.18
CA LYS A 237 -6.79 -22.30 -1.80
C LYS A 237 -7.58 -22.19 -0.50
N PHE A 238 -7.14 -21.38 0.45
CA PHE A 238 -7.88 -21.16 1.70
C PHE A 238 -9.23 -20.45 1.45
N LEU A 239 -9.24 -19.34 0.72
CA LEU A 239 -10.46 -18.59 0.42
C LEU A 239 -11.40 -19.35 -0.51
N ALA A 240 -10.87 -20.03 -1.53
CA ALA A 240 -11.64 -20.87 -2.44
C ALA A 240 -12.42 -21.96 -1.68
N LYS A 241 -11.81 -22.60 -0.67
CA LYS A 241 -12.50 -23.59 0.19
C LYS A 241 -13.70 -23.01 0.95
N LYS A 242 -13.74 -21.69 1.15
CA LYS A 242 -14.83 -20.96 1.80
C LYS A 242 -15.88 -20.44 0.80
N GLY A 243 -15.71 -20.72 -0.49
CA GLY A 243 -16.54 -20.14 -1.54
C GLY A 243 -16.29 -18.65 -1.74
N LEU A 244 -15.14 -18.13 -1.31
CA LEU A 244 -14.72 -16.74 -1.53
C LEU A 244 -13.71 -16.68 -2.68
N TRP A 245 -13.91 -15.76 -3.61
CA TRP A 245 -13.05 -15.62 -4.78
C TRP A 245 -12.05 -14.47 -4.60
N ILE A 246 -10.81 -14.69 -5.04
CA ILE A 246 -9.81 -13.62 -5.13
C ILE A 246 -9.96 -12.97 -6.50
N SER A 247 -10.42 -11.72 -6.52
CA SER A 247 -10.56 -10.95 -7.75
C SER A 247 -9.21 -10.41 -8.24
N GLU A 248 -8.23 -10.24 -7.34
CA GLU A 248 -6.93 -9.68 -7.67
C GLU A 248 -5.81 -10.22 -6.76
N PHE A 249 -4.70 -10.64 -7.36
CA PHE A 249 -3.42 -10.80 -6.66
C PHE A 249 -2.56 -9.55 -6.90
N ARG A 250 -2.30 -8.81 -5.82
CA ARG A 250 -1.48 -7.60 -5.85
C ARG A 250 -0.07 -7.90 -5.40
N ILE A 251 0.84 -8.01 -6.35
CA ILE A 251 2.24 -8.34 -6.10
C ILE A 251 2.97 -7.07 -5.67
N GLU A 252 3.77 -7.15 -4.61
CA GLU A 252 4.58 -6.02 -4.14
C GLU A 252 6.04 -6.42 -3.98
N SER A 253 6.94 -5.52 -4.39
CA SER A 253 8.38 -5.62 -4.07
C SER A 253 8.60 -5.67 -2.56
N GLY A 254 9.37 -6.64 -2.09
CA GLY A 254 9.62 -6.85 -0.66
C GLY A 254 10.33 -5.68 0.04
N LEU A 255 11.24 -5.00 -0.67
CA LEU A 255 12.07 -3.91 -0.10
C LEU A 255 11.92 -2.56 -0.82
N ASN A 256 11.53 -2.54 -2.10
CA ASN A 256 11.44 -1.30 -2.89
C ASN A 256 10.04 -0.64 -2.79
N CYS A 257 9.36 -0.79 -1.65
CA CYS A 257 8.03 -0.22 -1.38
C CYS A 257 8.06 0.73 -0.17
N GLY A 258 7.00 1.53 0.02
CA GLY A 258 6.85 2.35 1.23
C GLY A 258 6.25 1.55 2.39
N GLY A 259 6.39 2.04 3.62
CA GLY A 259 5.80 1.41 4.80
C GLY A 259 6.60 0.20 5.32
N HIS A 260 5.90 -0.85 5.76
CA HIS A 260 6.55 -2.09 6.22
C HIS A 260 7.22 -2.79 5.04
N ALA A 261 8.49 -3.13 5.22
CA ALA A 261 9.24 -3.91 4.24
C ALA A 261 9.38 -5.35 4.71
N PHE A 262 9.22 -6.27 3.77
CA PHE A 262 9.31 -7.71 3.99
C PHE A 262 10.30 -8.25 2.96
N ALA A 263 11.58 -8.32 3.35
CA ALA A 263 12.54 -9.05 2.54
C ALA A 263 12.04 -10.49 2.39
N THR A 264 11.77 -10.89 1.15
CA THR A 264 11.65 -12.31 0.79
C THR A 264 13.00 -12.98 1.04
N ASP A 265 13.06 -14.30 0.90
CA ASP A 265 14.30 -15.06 1.01
C ASP A 265 15.22 -14.88 -0.22
N GLY A 266 15.40 -13.64 -0.70
CA GLY A 266 16.18 -13.29 -1.89
C GLY A 266 15.40 -13.33 -3.21
N LEU A 267 14.10 -13.63 -3.19
CA LEU A 267 13.27 -13.64 -4.39
C LEU A 267 12.94 -12.23 -4.87
N LEU A 268 13.45 -11.86 -6.05
CA LEU A 268 13.26 -10.55 -6.67
C LEU A 268 11.95 -10.45 -7.45
N LEU A 269 11.44 -9.23 -7.65
CA LEU A 269 10.13 -8.96 -8.23
C LEU A 269 9.96 -9.50 -9.65
N GLY A 270 10.97 -9.34 -10.52
CA GLY A 270 10.91 -9.83 -11.90
C GLY A 270 10.67 -11.33 -12.01
N PRO A 271 11.49 -12.18 -11.36
CA PRO A 271 11.24 -13.62 -11.26
C PRO A 271 9.87 -13.99 -10.71
N ILE A 272 9.39 -13.28 -9.67
CA ILE A 272 8.05 -13.51 -9.11
C ILE A 272 6.97 -13.23 -10.16
N LEU A 273 7.03 -12.09 -10.84
CA LEU A 273 6.07 -11.72 -11.89
C LEU A 273 6.11 -12.71 -13.06
N GLN A 274 7.31 -13.20 -13.41
CA GLN A 274 7.47 -14.23 -14.43
C GLN A 274 6.73 -15.52 -14.04
N GLU A 275 6.85 -15.96 -12.78
CA GLU A 275 6.15 -17.15 -12.31
C GLU A 275 4.62 -16.98 -12.38
N PHE A 276 4.09 -15.82 -11.98
CA PHE A 276 2.66 -15.53 -12.12
C PHE A 276 2.20 -15.52 -13.58
N LYS A 277 3.02 -14.98 -14.49
CA LYS A 277 2.73 -14.97 -15.92
C LYS A 277 2.69 -16.40 -16.48
N ASP A 278 3.70 -17.21 -16.18
CA ASP A 278 3.85 -18.55 -16.74
C ASP A 278 2.84 -19.55 -16.16
N LYS A 279 2.50 -19.40 -14.88
CA LYS A 279 1.57 -20.31 -14.15
C LYS A 279 0.16 -19.73 -13.98
N LYS A 280 -0.22 -18.71 -14.76
CA LYS A 280 -1.53 -18.05 -14.65
C LYS A 280 -2.70 -19.04 -14.73
N ASP A 281 -2.67 -19.90 -15.75
CA ASP A 281 -3.74 -20.88 -16.01
C ASP A 281 -3.71 -22.03 -14.99
N GLU A 282 -2.52 -22.43 -14.54
CA GLU A 282 -2.36 -23.41 -13.45
C GLU A 282 -3.03 -22.90 -12.17
N LEU A 283 -2.69 -21.69 -11.74
CA LEU A 283 -3.30 -21.06 -10.56
C LEU A 283 -4.82 -20.95 -10.71
N MET A 284 -5.30 -20.51 -11.88
CA MET A 284 -6.74 -20.40 -12.15
C MET A 284 -7.44 -21.76 -11.98
N ASN A 285 -6.91 -22.81 -12.60
CA ASN A 285 -7.51 -24.13 -12.59
C ASN A 285 -7.48 -24.75 -11.18
N GLU A 286 -6.37 -24.60 -10.45
CA GLU A 286 -6.28 -25.09 -9.08
C GLU A 286 -7.28 -24.41 -8.14
N LEU A 287 -7.50 -23.10 -8.30
CA LEU A 287 -8.48 -22.37 -7.50
C LEU A 287 -9.92 -22.73 -7.88
N LYS A 288 -10.24 -22.81 -9.18
CA LYS A 288 -11.56 -23.22 -9.68
C LYS A 288 -11.96 -24.60 -9.17
N ALA A 289 -11.03 -25.56 -9.22
CA ALA A 289 -11.27 -26.94 -8.76
C ALA A 289 -11.70 -27.03 -7.29
N ILE A 290 -11.36 -26.02 -6.47
CA ILE A 290 -11.74 -25.92 -5.06
C ILE A 290 -12.96 -25.02 -4.86
N TYR A 291 -13.02 -23.92 -5.60
CA TYR A 291 -14.03 -22.88 -5.47
C TYR A 291 -15.42 -23.34 -5.92
N LEU A 292 -15.53 -23.96 -7.10
CA LEU A 292 -16.82 -24.36 -7.66
C LEU A 292 -17.55 -25.39 -6.78
N PRO A 293 -16.91 -26.44 -6.24
CA PRO A 293 -17.55 -27.32 -5.27
C PRO A 293 -17.97 -26.63 -3.97
N ALA A 294 -17.24 -25.59 -3.54
CA ALA A 294 -17.59 -24.83 -2.34
C ALA A 294 -18.82 -23.93 -2.57
N LEU A 295 -18.95 -23.31 -3.75
CA LEU A 295 -20.14 -22.55 -4.14
C LEU A 295 -21.36 -23.46 -4.31
N LEU A 296 -21.20 -24.62 -4.95
CA LEU A 296 -22.30 -25.56 -5.15
C LEU A 296 -22.92 -26.02 -3.83
N LYS A 297 -22.09 -26.24 -2.78
CA LYS A 297 -22.56 -26.55 -1.42
C LYS A 297 -23.35 -25.42 -0.76
N LYS A 298 -23.18 -24.20 -1.24
CA LYS A 298 -23.92 -23.00 -0.82
C LYS A 298 -25.10 -22.70 -1.74
N GLU A 299 -25.41 -23.60 -2.68
CA GLU A 299 -26.50 -23.45 -3.65
C GLU A 299 -26.31 -22.24 -4.59
N ILE A 300 -25.06 -21.82 -4.80
CA ILE A 300 -24.70 -20.74 -5.72
C ILE A 300 -24.20 -21.37 -7.02
N ILE A 301 -24.88 -21.07 -8.12
CA ILE A 301 -24.52 -21.53 -9.47
C ILE A 301 -24.03 -20.33 -10.27
N ILE A 302 -22.86 -20.47 -10.88
CA ILE A 302 -22.22 -19.42 -11.67
C ILE A 302 -21.75 -19.98 -13.00
N ASP A 303 -21.58 -19.09 -13.97
CA ASP A 303 -20.89 -19.38 -15.23
C ASP A 303 -19.37 -19.26 -14.99
N ASP A 304 -18.70 -20.40 -14.85
CA ASP A 304 -17.29 -20.42 -14.48
C ASP A 304 -16.36 -19.93 -15.61
N GLU A 305 -16.83 -19.85 -16.86
CA GLU A 305 -16.09 -19.25 -17.97
C GLU A 305 -15.88 -17.74 -17.76
N LYS A 306 -16.79 -17.07 -17.04
CA LYS A 306 -16.68 -15.64 -16.70
C LYS A 306 -15.76 -15.37 -15.52
N LEU A 307 -15.34 -16.40 -14.79
CA LEU A 307 -14.54 -16.24 -13.58
C LEU A 307 -13.09 -15.90 -13.94
N VAL A 308 -12.65 -14.71 -13.55
CA VAL A 308 -11.30 -14.19 -13.78
C VAL A 308 -10.69 -13.66 -12.49
N TYR A 309 -9.36 -13.63 -12.44
CA TYR A 309 -8.61 -12.84 -11.47
C TYR A 309 -7.59 -11.98 -12.21
N ASP A 310 -7.31 -10.83 -11.63
CA ASP A 310 -6.31 -9.91 -12.12
C ASP A 310 -4.98 -10.09 -11.38
N VAL A 311 -3.87 -9.78 -12.06
CA VAL A 311 -2.57 -9.59 -11.42
C VAL A 311 -2.19 -8.12 -11.56
N THR A 312 -1.86 -7.48 -10.45
CA THR A 312 -1.34 -6.11 -10.43
C THR A 312 0.00 -6.09 -9.71
N VAL A 313 0.76 -5.02 -9.89
CA VAL A 313 2.10 -4.90 -9.31
C VAL A 313 2.33 -3.51 -8.73
N GLN A 314 3.09 -3.43 -7.64
CA GLN A 314 3.55 -2.17 -7.06
C GLN A 314 4.94 -2.31 -6.41
N GLY A 315 5.62 -1.18 -6.26
CA GLY A 315 6.95 -1.08 -5.65
C GLY A 315 8.01 -0.63 -6.65
N GLY A 316 8.75 0.42 -6.30
CA GLY A 316 9.92 0.88 -7.04
C GLY A 316 9.68 1.63 -8.36
N VAL A 317 8.49 1.50 -8.96
CA VAL A 317 8.16 2.13 -10.25
C VAL A 317 8.28 3.64 -10.18
N GLY A 318 8.98 4.23 -11.15
CA GLY A 318 9.24 5.66 -11.23
C GLY A 318 9.28 6.23 -12.64
N LYS A 319 9.41 5.43 -13.70
CA LYS A 319 9.32 5.88 -15.10
C LYS A 319 8.09 5.31 -15.81
N SER A 320 7.62 5.99 -16.85
CA SER A 320 6.56 5.48 -17.74
C SER A 320 7.00 4.21 -18.48
N THR A 321 8.26 4.15 -18.92
CA THR A 321 8.86 2.99 -19.59
C THR A 321 8.85 1.73 -18.72
N GLU A 322 9.10 1.88 -17.41
CA GLU A 322 9.00 0.79 -16.44
C GLU A 322 7.55 0.30 -16.30
N GLN A 323 6.58 1.22 -16.20
CA GLN A 323 5.17 0.85 -16.18
C GLN A 323 4.74 0.11 -17.44
N ASP A 324 5.09 0.65 -18.61
CA ASP A 324 4.69 0.09 -19.89
C ASP A 324 5.32 -1.29 -20.11
N PHE A 325 6.57 -1.47 -19.68
CA PHE A 325 7.21 -2.78 -19.63
C PHE A 325 6.44 -3.76 -18.74
N LEU A 326 6.05 -3.36 -17.52
CA LEU A 326 5.28 -4.22 -16.62
C LEU A 326 3.94 -4.65 -17.24
N LEU A 327 3.22 -3.70 -17.85
CA LEU A 327 1.94 -3.94 -18.52
C LEU A 327 2.10 -4.88 -19.73
N ARG A 328 3.09 -4.63 -20.60
CA ARG A 328 3.28 -5.40 -21.84
C ARG A 328 3.92 -6.76 -21.58
N TYR A 329 5.04 -6.79 -20.86
CA TYR A 329 5.85 -7.98 -20.71
C TYR A 329 5.23 -8.96 -19.73
N TYR A 330 4.81 -8.50 -18.54
CA TYR A 330 4.19 -9.38 -17.54
C TYR A 330 2.68 -9.52 -17.68
N GLY A 331 2.03 -8.65 -18.47
CA GLY A 331 0.58 -8.71 -18.66
C GLY A 331 -0.20 -8.34 -17.40
N VAL A 332 0.39 -7.56 -16.49
CA VAL A 332 -0.30 -7.06 -15.30
C VAL A 332 -1.41 -6.08 -15.74
N LYS A 333 -2.52 -6.07 -15.01
CA LYS A 333 -3.67 -5.21 -15.34
C LYS A 333 -3.42 -3.75 -15.00
N SER A 334 -2.70 -3.50 -13.91
CA SER A 334 -2.46 -2.16 -13.40
C SER A 334 -1.18 -2.10 -12.58
N VAL A 335 -0.56 -0.92 -12.56
CA VAL A 335 0.66 -0.64 -11.78
C VAL A 335 0.37 0.37 -10.66
N GLY A 336 0.77 0.04 -9.44
CA GLY A 336 0.56 0.87 -8.25
C GLY A 336 1.65 1.92 -8.07
N TRP A 337 1.28 3.20 -8.07
CA TRP A 337 2.17 4.33 -7.83
C TRP A 337 1.95 4.90 -6.42
N GLY A 338 2.82 4.51 -5.49
CA GLY A 338 2.74 4.91 -4.08
C GLY A 338 3.49 6.19 -3.78
N SER A 339 4.74 6.06 -3.32
CA SER A 339 5.54 7.16 -2.74
C SER A 339 5.56 8.46 -3.55
N PRO A 340 5.62 8.47 -4.90
CA PRO A 340 5.58 9.71 -5.67
C PRO A 340 4.34 10.56 -5.40
N PHE A 341 3.18 9.94 -5.08
CA PHE A 341 1.96 10.68 -4.74
C PHE A 341 2.06 11.45 -3.42
N LEU A 342 3.02 11.16 -2.54
CA LEU A 342 3.26 11.98 -1.35
C LEU A 342 3.72 13.41 -1.70
N LEU A 343 4.19 13.64 -2.94
CA LEU A 343 4.52 14.98 -3.45
C LEU A 343 3.35 15.66 -4.18
N VAL A 344 2.15 15.09 -4.08
CA VAL A 344 0.91 15.58 -4.71
C VAL A 344 -0.07 16.00 -3.60
N PRO A 345 0.11 17.19 -2.98
CA PRO A 345 -0.70 17.62 -1.83
C PRO A 345 -2.18 17.85 -2.19
N GLU A 346 -2.52 17.97 -3.48
CA GLU A 346 -3.93 18.01 -3.91
C GLU A 346 -4.64 16.64 -3.80
N VAL A 347 -3.89 15.54 -3.63
CA VAL A 347 -4.42 14.20 -3.42
C VAL A 347 -4.08 13.67 -2.02
N MET A 348 -2.83 13.79 -1.59
CA MET A 348 -2.37 13.24 -0.32
C MET A 348 -2.43 14.23 0.82
N ASN A 349 -2.80 13.76 2.01
CA ASN A 349 -2.77 14.55 3.23
C ASN A 349 -1.34 14.62 3.79
N VAL A 350 -0.52 15.51 3.24
CA VAL A 350 0.84 15.76 3.69
C VAL A 350 0.93 17.21 4.16
N ASP A 351 1.38 17.44 5.40
CA ASP A 351 1.60 18.78 5.92
C ASP A 351 2.86 19.43 5.31
N ASP A 352 2.92 20.76 5.32
CA ASP A 352 3.98 21.53 4.65
C ASP A 352 5.41 21.14 5.09
N TYR A 353 5.62 20.89 6.39
CA TYR A 353 6.95 20.49 6.88
C TYR A 353 7.34 19.12 6.31
N THR A 354 6.43 18.15 6.38
CA THR A 354 6.67 16.82 5.82
C THR A 354 6.85 16.87 4.31
N LEU A 355 6.06 17.68 3.60
CA LEU A 355 6.12 17.83 2.16
C LEU A 355 7.48 18.39 1.70
N GLN A 356 7.98 19.43 2.37
CA GLN A 356 9.31 19.99 2.09
C GLN A 356 10.42 18.97 2.38
N LYS A 357 10.30 18.24 3.50
CA LYS A 357 11.25 17.17 3.83
C LYS A 357 11.28 16.05 2.79
N LEU A 358 10.13 15.68 2.24
CA LEU A 358 10.03 14.68 1.18
C LEU A 358 10.64 15.17 -0.14
N SER A 359 10.43 16.44 -0.50
CA SER A 359 10.99 17.01 -1.74
C SER A 359 12.50 17.21 -1.68
N ASP A 360 13.07 17.38 -0.48
CA ASP A 360 14.51 17.55 -0.27
C ASP A 360 15.24 16.22 -0.03
N ALA A 361 14.51 15.12 0.13
CA ALA A 361 15.06 13.83 0.53
C ALA A 361 15.98 13.22 -0.53
N LYS A 362 17.13 12.71 -0.09
CA LYS A 362 18.06 11.93 -0.89
C LYS A 362 18.08 10.47 -0.45
N GLU A 363 18.90 9.64 -1.10
CA GLU A 363 18.99 8.21 -0.78
C GLU A 363 19.38 7.97 0.69
N GLU A 364 20.28 8.77 1.26
CA GLU A 364 20.72 8.66 2.66
C GLU A 364 19.62 8.98 3.69
N ASP A 365 18.61 9.78 3.28
CA ASP A 365 17.49 10.19 4.13
C ASP A 365 16.38 9.14 4.18
N LEU A 366 16.32 8.27 3.16
CA LEU A 366 15.33 7.19 3.04
C LEU A 366 15.96 5.87 3.45
N TYR A 367 15.56 5.32 4.59
CA TYR A 367 16.24 4.16 5.14
C TYR A 367 15.27 3.12 5.69
N LEU A 368 15.73 1.87 5.64
CA LEU A 368 15.05 0.75 6.25
C LEU A 368 15.32 0.74 7.75
N SER A 369 14.33 1.15 8.52
CA SER A 369 14.45 1.39 9.95
C SER A 369 13.90 0.24 10.81
N ASP A 370 14.38 0.14 12.04
CA ASP A 370 13.90 -0.81 13.04
C ASP A 370 12.90 -0.16 14.04
N ILE A 371 12.28 0.97 13.67
CA ILE A 371 11.44 1.77 14.59
C ILE A 371 10.07 1.15 14.87
N SER A 372 9.62 0.21 14.02
CA SER A 372 8.30 -0.41 14.10
C SER A 372 8.10 -1.13 15.44
N PRO A 373 6.96 -0.89 16.13
CA PRO A 373 6.61 -1.65 17.32
C PRO A 373 6.38 -3.14 17.07
N LEU A 374 6.08 -3.53 15.81
CA LEU A 374 5.80 -4.92 15.43
C LEU A 374 7.07 -5.77 15.22
N GLY A 375 8.27 -5.17 15.33
CA GLY A 375 9.53 -5.89 15.10
C GLY A 375 9.83 -6.19 13.63
N VAL A 376 9.05 -5.64 12.71
CA VAL A 376 9.26 -5.73 11.26
C VAL A 376 9.95 -4.47 10.75
N PRO A 377 10.93 -4.55 9.84
CA PRO A 377 11.54 -3.39 9.20
C PRO A 377 10.51 -2.43 8.58
N PHE A 378 10.83 -1.14 8.62
CA PHE A 378 9.91 -0.08 8.20
C PHE A 378 10.67 1.03 7.50
N ASN A 379 10.33 1.31 6.24
CA ASN A 379 10.91 2.43 5.51
C ASN A 379 10.51 3.74 6.18
N SER A 380 11.49 4.62 6.40
CA SER A 380 11.28 5.87 7.15
C SER A 380 12.09 7.00 6.52
N LEU A 381 11.58 8.22 6.64
CA LEU A 381 12.28 9.44 6.30
C LEU A 381 13.00 9.99 7.54
N ARG A 382 14.31 10.20 7.45
CA ARG A 382 15.07 10.81 8.55
C ARG A 382 14.59 12.23 8.85
N GLY A 383 14.52 12.57 10.14
CA GLY A 383 14.15 13.92 10.58
C GLY A 383 12.67 14.27 10.43
N ASN A 384 11.79 13.26 10.24
CA ASN A 384 10.36 13.47 10.43
C ASN A 384 10.06 13.92 11.87
N THR A 385 8.96 14.63 12.07
CA THR A 385 8.67 15.26 13.38
C THR A 385 8.44 14.24 14.49
N LYS A 386 8.00 13.01 14.18
CA LYS A 386 7.85 11.95 15.20
C LYS A 386 9.19 11.41 15.69
N ASP A 387 10.20 11.36 14.83
CA ASP A 387 11.57 11.05 15.25
C ASP A 387 12.15 12.17 16.14
N LEU A 388 11.87 13.44 15.81
CA LEU A 388 12.26 14.58 16.66
C LEU A 388 11.61 14.48 18.05
N GLU A 389 10.31 14.21 18.11
CA GLU A 389 9.58 14.01 19.37
C GLU A 389 10.15 12.82 20.15
N LYS A 390 10.46 11.69 19.50
CA LYS A 390 11.12 10.54 20.15
C LYS A 390 12.43 10.96 20.81
N MET A 391 13.31 11.65 20.08
CA MET A 391 14.61 12.08 20.58
C MET A 391 14.48 13.05 21.76
N GLU A 392 13.58 14.03 21.69
CA GLU A 392 13.29 14.95 22.78
C GLU A 392 12.81 14.22 24.04
N ARG A 393 11.93 13.22 23.87
CA ARG A 393 11.42 12.43 24.99
C ARG A 393 12.49 11.58 25.65
N VAL A 394 13.41 11.01 24.87
CA VAL A 394 14.59 10.30 25.41
C VAL A 394 15.46 11.25 26.22
N ALA A 395 15.78 12.43 25.67
CA ALA A 395 16.59 13.45 26.36
C ALA A 395 15.96 13.93 27.67
N ASN A 396 14.63 14.04 27.70
CA ASN A 396 13.87 14.43 28.89
C ASN A 396 13.62 13.28 29.89
N GLY A 397 14.25 12.11 29.71
CA GLY A 397 14.11 10.96 30.59
C GLY A 397 12.73 10.29 30.58
N LYS A 398 11.93 10.51 29.52
CA LYS A 398 10.58 9.94 29.33
C LYS A 398 10.47 9.16 28.01
N PRO A 399 11.38 8.21 27.73
CA PRO A 399 11.41 7.50 26.46
C PRO A 399 10.12 6.71 26.21
N GLY A 400 9.66 6.67 24.96
CA GLY A 400 8.42 6.00 24.55
C GLY A 400 7.17 6.89 24.58
N SER A 401 6.09 6.41 23.95
CA SER A 401 4.79 7.09 23.87
C SER A 401 3.83 6.65 25.00
N PRO A 402 2.91 7.53 25.45
CA PRO A 402 1.78 7.13 26.31
C PRO A 402 0.86 6.05 25.69
N CYS A 403 0.98 5.81 24.38
CA CYS A 403 0.23 4.82 23.61
C CYS A 403 -1.31 5.00 23.72
N PRO A 404 -1.86 6.17 23.35
CA PRO A 404 -3.30 6.42 23.50
C PRO A 404 -4.15 5.54 22.58
N LYS A 405 -3.69 5.29 21.34
CA LYS A 405 -4.42 4.56 20.29
C LYS A 405 -4.36 3.04 20.41
N LYS A 406 -3.30 2.48 20.99
CA LYS A 406 -3.16 1.04 21.32
C LYS A 406 -3.26 0.02 20.15
N PHE A 407 -3.30 0.44 18.89
CA PHE A 407 -3.45 -0.48 17.74
C PHE A 407 -2.29 -1.48 17.54
N LEU A 408 -1.05 -1.10 17.89
CA LEU A 408 0.15 -1.92 17.70
C LEU A 408 0.60 -2.66 18.97
N ILE A 409 -0.33 -2.91 19.90
CA ILE A 409 -0.05 -3.70 21.11
C ILE A 409 0.03 -5.19 20.73
N SER A 410 1.16 -5.83 21.02
CA SER A 410 1.36 -7.26 20.66
C SER A 410 2.28 -8.05 21.59
N ASN A 411 3.15 -7.40 22.36
CA ASN A 411 4.20 -8.08 23.14
C ASN A 411 3.71 -8.46 24.56
N LYS A 412 3.99 -9.67 25.04
CA LYS A 412 3.54 -10.18 26.36
C LYS A 412 4.67 -10.44 27.36
N ASP A 413 5.88 -9.96 27.11
CA ASP A 413 7.08 -10.30 27.91
C ASP A 413 6.95 -9.91 29.39
N TYR A 414 6.10 -8.92 29.71
CA TYR A 414 5.95 -8.38 31.07
C TYR A 414 4.54 -8.49 31.67
N SER A 415 3.56 -8.99 30.93
CA SER A 415 2.18 -9.17 31.40
C SER A 415 1.32 -9.96 30.41
N ASP A 416 0.29 -10.64 30.92
CA ASP A 416 -0.70 -11.35 30.09
C ASP A 416 -1.44 -10.42 29.13
N LYS A 417 -1.73 -9.19 29.60
CA LYS A 417 -2.18 -8.10 28.73
C LYS A 417 -0.97 -7.59 27.94
N PRO A 418 -1.01 -7.65 26.60
CA PRO A 418 0.12 -7.24 25.81
C PRO A 418 0.41 -5.74 25.96
N LEU A 419 1.67 -5.35 25.77
CA LEU A 419 2.16 -3.99 25.71
C LEU A 419 2.69 -3.67 24.31
N CYS A 420 2.66 -2.38 23.96
CA CYS A 420 3.34 -1.88 22.75
C CYS A 420 4.81 -1.66 23.08
N THR A 421 5.72 -2.14 22.22
CA THR A 421 7.17 -2.01 22.43
C THR A 421 7.66 -0.56 22.31
N ALA A 422 6.86 0.34 21.72
CA ALA A 422 7.12 1.79 21.72
C ALA A 422 6.46 2.53 22.90
N SER A 423 5.79 1.84 23.83
CA SER A 423 5.16 2.48 24.98
C SER A 423 6.16 2.81 26.08
N ILE A 424 5.91 3.91 26.81
CA ILE A 424 6.69 4.29 28.01
C ILE A 424 6.77 3.11 28.99
N THR A 425 5.65 2.44 29.20
CA THR A 425 5.56 1.30 30.14
C THR A 425 6.49 0.16 29.75
N PHE A 426 6.51 -0.23 28.47
CA PHE A 426 7.38 -1.30 28.00
C PHE A 426 8.86 -0.88 28.05
N ILE A 427 9.17 0.30 27.52
CA ILE A 427 10.54 0.80 27.43
C ILE A 427 11.16 0.96 28.83
N ASN A 428 10.44 1.50 29.80
CA ASN A 428 10.95 1.63 31.17
C ASN A 428 11.23 0.29 31.83
N LYS A 429 10.37 -0.72 31.60
CA LYS A 429 10.62 -2.09 32.10
C LYS A 429 11.88 -2.69 31.47
N LYS A 430 12.06 -2.53 30.15
CA LYS A 430 13.24 -3.05 29.44
C LYS A 430 14.53 -2.34 29.81
N ILE A 431 14.50 -1.02 30.04
CA ILE A 431 15.65 -0.26 30.55
C ILE A 431 15.99 -0.70 31.98
N ALA A 432 15.01 -0.96 32.83
CA ALA A 432 15.26 -1.45 34.19
C ALA A 432 15.93 -2.84 34.19
N GLU A 433 15.49 -3.73 33.30
CA GLU A 433 16.13 -5.03 33.05
C GLU A 433 17.59 -4.84 32.60
N LEU A 434 17.81 -3.98 31.60
CA LEU A 434 19.14 -3.69 31.06
C LEU A 434 20.13 -3.17 32.12
N LYS A 435 19.66 -2.30 33.03
CA LYS A 435 20.47 -1.79 34.15
C LYS A 435 20.94 -2.88 35.11
N ASN A 436 20.20 -3.99 35.20
CA ASN A 436 20.55 -5.12 36.07
C ASN A 436 21.44 -6.16 35.37
N SER A 437 21.75 -6.00 34.08
CA SER A 437 22.49 -6.99 33.28
C SER A 437 24.02 -6.89 33.38
N ASN A 438 24.58 -5.96 34.17
CA ASN A 438 26.04 -5.77 34.37
C ASN A 438 26.86 -5.77 33.06
N LEU A 439 26.35 -5.09 32.02
CA LEU A 439 27.03 -4.99 30.73
C LEU A 439 28.13 -3.92 30.76
N TYR A 440 29.14 -4.09 29.92
CA TYR A 440 30.11 -3.02 29.64
C TYR A 440 29.41 -1.81 28.98
N GLU A 441 29.94 -0.61 29.22
CA GLU A 441 29.32 0.67 28.83
C GLU A 441 28.91 0.73 27.33
N ASN A 442 29.80 0.29 26.43
CA ASN A 442 29.52 0.28 24.99
C ASN A 442 28.35 -0.65 24.62
N GLU A 443 28.29 -1.84 25.22
CA GLU A 443 27.22 -2.81 24.95
C GLU A 443 25.90 -2.37 25.60
N TYR A 444 25.97 -1.78 26.81
CA TYR A 444 24.82 -1.15 27.44
C TYR A 444 24.23 -0.05 26.56
N GLN A 445 25.06 0.86 26.03
CA GLN A 445 24.59 1.97 25.20
C GLN A 445 23.94 1.45 23.90
N LYS A 446 24.56 0.48 23.23
CA LYS A 446 24.03 -0.17 22.03
C LYS A 446 22.64 -0.78 22.26
N GLN A 447 22.46 -1.50 23.38
CA GLN A 447 21.16 -2.08 23.73
C GLN A 447 20.14 -1.02 24.15
N PHE A 448 20.57 0.01 24.89
CA PHE A 448 19.73 1.13 25.27
C PHE A 448 19.17 1.84 24.03
N ASP A 449 20.02 2.17 23.06
CA ASP A 449 19.65 2.83 21.81
C ASP A 449 18.64 2.00 21.03
N LYS A 450 18.85 0.67 20.95
CA LYS A 450 17.90 -0.25 20.31
C LYS A 450 16.52 -0.26 20.98
N ILE A 451 16.47 -0.18 22.31
CA ILE A 451 15.20 -0.14 23.07
C ILE A 451 14.46 1.17 22.81
N VAL A 452 15.15 2.30 22.89
CA VAL A 452 14.51 3.63 22.77
C VAL A 452 14.21 4.05 21.34
N ASN A 453 14.74 3.34 20.33
CA ASN A 453 14.53 3.67 18.92
C ASN A 453 13.07 3.46 18.44
N LYS A 454 12.23 2.76 19.21
CA LYS A 454 10.84 2.47 18.84
C LYS A 454 9.96 3.72 18.80
N VAL A 455 9.16 3.87 17.75
CA VAL A 455 8.29 5.03 17.52
C VAL A 455 6.81 4.65 17.59
N CYS A 456 5.96 5.56 18.10
CA CYS A 456 4.51 5.39 18.04
C CYS A 456 3.97 5.72 16.64
N LEU A 457 3.89 4.70 15.79
CA LEU A 457 3.33 4.81 14.43
C LEU A 457 1.82 5.08 14.43
N CYS A 458 1.06 4.64 15.45
CA CYS A 458 -0.39 4.82 15.51
C CYS A 458 -0.83 6.29 15.52
N GLU A 459 -0.07 7.17 16.19
CA GLU A 459 -0.37 8.61 16.18
C GLU A 459 0.28 9.28 14.95
N GLY A 460 1.55 8.95 14.69
CA GLY A 460 2.34 9.62 13.66
C GLY A 460 1.82 9.42 12.24
N LEU A 461 1.25 8.25 11.93
CA LEU A 461 0.66 7.96 10.61
C LEU A 461 -0.80 8.41 10.48
N THR A 462 -1.45 8.80 11.58
CA THR A 462 -2.86 9.22 11.62
C THR A 462 -3.01 10.74 11.56
N VAL A 463 -2.10 11.47 12.20
CA VAL A 463 -2.23 12.92 12.36
C VAL A 463 -2.09 13.78 11.08
N PRO A 464 -1.44 13.34 9.97
CA PRO A 464 -1.33 14.18 8.77
C PRO A 464 -2.67 14.70 8.22
N ALA A 465 -3.70 13.84 8.12
CA ALA A 465 -5.03 14.26 7.66
C ALA A 465 -5.71 15.25 8.61
N LEU A 466 -5.45 15.13 9.93
CA LEU A 466 -5.99 16.06 10.91
C LEU A 466 -5.30 17.43 10.80
N ILE A 467 -4.00 17.45 10.50
CA ILE A 467 -3.24 18.69 10.30
C ILE A 467 -3.73 19.42 9.05
N VAL A 468 -3.76 18.73 7.91
CA VAL A 468 -4.17 19.32 6.62
C VAL A 468 -5.60 19.87 6.65
N ASN A 469 -6.51 19.21 7.38
CA ASN A 469 -7.90 19.66 7.51
C ASN A 469 -8.15 20.60 8.71
N ASN A 470 -7.09 21.06 9.40
CA ASN A 470 -7.17 21.94 10.57
C ASN A 470 -8.09 21.40 11.69
N ILE A 471 -8.09 20.08 11.90
CA ILE A 471 -8.86 19.42 12.95
C ILE A 471 -8.05 19.47 14.26
N GLU A 472 -8.70 19.91 15.34
CA GLU A 472 -8.09 20.03 16.66
C GLU A 472 -7.81 18.66 17.32
N THR A 473 -6.66 18.55 17.99
CA THR A 473 -6.18 17.31 18.60
C THR A 473 -5.61 17.54 20.01
N PRO A 474 -6.39 18.02 20.99
CA PRO A 474 -5.89 18.53 22.28
C PRO A 474 -5.18 17.48 23.16
N LYS A 475 -5.34 16.18 22.86
CA LYS A 475 -4.77 15.07 23.65
C LYS A 475 -3.89 14.12 22.82
N GLN A 476 -3.59 14.47 21.57
CA GLN A 476 -2.82 13.63 20.64
C GLN A 476 -1.63 14.43 20.11
N SER A 477 -0.49 13.75 19.97
CA SER A 477 0.70 14.33 19.36
C SER A 477 0.42 14.74 17.90
N ARG A 478 0.86 15.94 17.52
CA ARG A 478 0.84 16.43 16.12
C ARG A 478 2.11 16.09 15.34
N ALA A 479 3.01 15.31 15.93
CA ALA A 479 4.21 14.86 15.26
C ALA A 479 3.88 13.74 14.26
N VAL A 480 4.38 13.87 13.04
CA VAL A 480 4.11 13.03 11.86
C VAL A 480 5.22 12.01 11.66
N SER A 481 4.80 10.77 11.42
CA SER A 481 5.66 9.72 10.84
C SER A 481 5.34 9.62 9.35
N VAL A 482 6.35 9.43 8.52
CA VAL A 482 6.16 9.22 7.07
C VAL A 482 7.11 8.12 6.60
N CYS A 483 6.60 7.26 5.72
CA CYS A 483 7.25 6.01 5.33
C CYS A 483 7.32 5.84 3.81
N PRO A 484 7.96 6.77 3.08
CA PRO A 484 8.10 6.66 1.64
C PRO A 484 9.03 5.49 1.29
N GLY A 485 8.79 4.88 0.13
CA GLY A 485 9.71 3.91 -0.45
C GLY A 485 10.97 4.57 -1.04
N PRO A 486 12.07 3.82 -1.25
CA PRO A 486 13.37 4.36 -1.64
C PRO A 486 13.37 5.17 -2.95
N ASN A 487 12.46 4.84 -3.87
CA ASN A 487 12.32 5.53 -5.15
C ASN A 487 12.00 7.05 -5.02
N LEU A 488 11.50 7.51 -3.86
CA LEU A 488 11.17 8.92 -3.67
C LEU A 488 12.41 9.83 -3.75
N ALA A 489 13.61 9.34 -3.42
CA ALA A 489 14.86 10.12 -3.43
C ALA A 489 15.20 10.79 -4.78
N TYR A 490 14.54 10.37 -5.87
CA TYR A 490 14.77 10.89 -7.21
C TYR A 490 13.71 11.91 -7.67
N PHE A 491 12.70 12.17 -6.84
CA PHE A 491 11.64 13.15 -7.08
C PHE A 491 11.80 14.34 -6.12
N SER A 492 12.11 15.52 -6.64
CA SER A 492 12.34 16.71 -5.81
C SER A 492 11.30 17.82 -5.99
N LYS A 493 10.22 17.56 -6.74
CA LYS A 493 9.21 18.56 -7.07
C LYS A 493 7.89 18.22 -6.39
N ILE A 494 7.30 19.22 -5.75
CA ILE A 494 5.90 19.22 -5.35
C ILE A 494 5.08 19.53 -6.61
N VAL A 495 4.11 18.68 -6.94
CA VAL A 495 3.40 18.73 -8.22
C VAL A 495 1.90 18.58 -8.06
N LYS A 496 1.16 18.96 -9.11
CA LYS A 496 -0.28 18.73 -9.23
C LYS A 496 -0.57 17.31 -9.72
N LEU A 497 -1.82 16.83 -9.57
CA LEU A 497 -2.24 15.51 -10.04
C LEU A 497 -1.98 15.34 -11.52
N LYS A 498 -2.34 16.35 -12.32
CA LYS A 498 -2.17 16.27 -13.78
C LYS A 498 -0.70 16.08 -14.15
N GLU A 499 0.22 16.76 -13.48
CA GLU A 499 1.66 16.60 -13.72
C GLU A 499 2.14 15.20 -13.33
N MET A 500 1.71 14.67 -12.18
CA MET A 500 2.03 13.29 -11.80
C MET A 500 1.47 12.26 -12.79
N VAL A 501 0.23 12.44 -13.25
CA VAL A 501 -0.38 11.56 -14.26
C VAL A 501 0.32 11.66 -15.61
N ASP A 502 0.67 12.88 -16.03
CA ASP A 502 1.43 13.12 -17.25
C ASP A 502 2.83 12.49 -17.18
N HIS A 503 3.46 12.45 -16.00
CA HIS A 503 4.71 11.72 -15.76
C HIS A 503 4.52 10.20 -15.88
N ILE A 504 3.49 9.66 -15.25
CA ILE A 504 3.16 8.22 -15.30
C ILE A 504 2.95 7.76 -16.76
N TYR A 505 2.38 8.62 -17.60
CA TYR A 505 2.15 8.35 -19.03
C TYR A 505 3.22 8.93 -19.96
N GLY A 506 4.37 9.35 -19.45
CA GLY A 506 5.54 9.72 -20.25
C GLY A 506 5.42 11.03 -21.03
N LYS A 507 4.42 11.88 -20.73
CA LYS A 507 4.24 13.20 -21.34
C LYS A 507 5.20 14.25 -20.78
N ILE A 508 5.58 14.11 -19.50
CA ILE A 508 6.61 14.91 -18.84
C ILE A 508 7.53 13.98 -18.04
N ASN A 509 8.66 14.51 -17.55
CA ASN A 509 9.56 13.81 -16.64
C ASN A 509 9.74 14.60 -15.34
N LEU A 510 9.31 14.00 -14.23
CA LEU A 510 9.45 14.55 -12.88
C LEU A 510 10.64 13.97 -12.11
N ILE A 511 11.35 12.99 -12.66
CA ILE A 511 12.60 12.50 -12.08
C ILE A 511 13.66 13.58 -12.29
N THR A 512 14.21 14.05 -11.17
CA THR A 512 15.17 15.16 -11.14
C THR A 512 16.62 14.69 -11.04
N HIS A 513 16.83 13.46 -10.58
CA HIS A 513 18.17 12.88 -10.47
C HIS A 513 18.57 12.17 -11.77
N PRO A 514 19.65 12.58 -12.45
CA PRO A 514 20.02 12.04 -13.76
C PRO A 514 20.41 10.57 -13.72
N ASN A 515 20.89 10.09 -12.57
CA ASN A 515 21.41 8.73 -12.40
C ASN A 515 20.45 7.82 -11.64
N ARG A 516 19.14 8.04 -11.69
CA ARG A 516 18.17 7.10 -11.09
C ARG A 516 18.40 5.69 -11.72
N PRO A 517 18.64 4.64 -10.93
CA PRO A 517 18.71 3.27 -11.42
C PRO A 517 17.33 2.76 -11.86
N ASN A 518 17.30 1.76 -12.74
CA ASN A 518 16.05 1.05 -13.06
C ASN A 518 15.46 0.42 -11.78
N MET A 519 14.14 0.31 -11.70
CA MET A 519 13.45 -0.24 -10.52
C MET A 519 13.94 -1.63 -10.09
N PHE A 520 14.32 -2.51 -11.03
CA PHE A 520 14.84 -3.86 -10.73
C PHE A 520 16.28 -3.82 -10.19
N VAL A 521 17.12 -2.96 -10.76
CA VAL A 521 18.47 -2.70 -10.25
C VAL A 521 18.38 -2.15 -8.82
N LYS A 522 17.50 -1.17 -8.58
CA LYS A 522 17.35 -0.60 -7.23
C LYS A 522 16.84 -1.63 -6.23
N GLU A 523 15.91 -2.50 -6.63
CA GLU A 523 15.48 -3.59 -5.78
C GLU A 523 16.65 -4.52 -5.42
N LEU A 524 17.45 -4.95 -6.40
CA LEU A 524 18.61 -5.81 -6.16
C LEU A 524 19.61 -5.15 -5.20
N ASP A 525 19.93 -3.87 -5.39
CA ASP A 525 20.80 -3.11 -4.49
C ASP A 525 20.29 -3.10 -3.04
N LEU A 526 18.98 -2.94 -2.84
CA LEU A 526 18.35 -2.98 -1.51
C LEU A 526 18.46 -4.38 -0.88
N TYR A 527 18.29 -5.45 -1.67
CA TYR A 527 18.44 -6.83 -1.20
C TYR A 527 19.88 -7.18 -0.84
N ILE A 528 20.86 -6.75 -1.64
CA ILE A 528 22.29 -6.92 -1.34
C ILE A 528 22.64 -6.16 -0.06
N SER A 529 22.17 -4.91 0.08
CA SER A 529 22.42 -4.10 1.27
C SER A 529 21.77 -4.70 2.53
N PHE A 530 20.58 -5.29 2.39
CA PHE A 530 19.91 -6.03 3.47
C PHE A 530 20.71 -7.27 3.88
N LEU A 531 21.20 -8.05 2.92
CA LEU A 531 22.05 -9.22 3.14
C LEU A 531 23.34 -8.84 3.87
N GLN A 532 24.04 -7.81 3.40
CA GLN A 532 25.24 -7.26 4.03
C GLN A 532 24.99 -6.85 5.49
N LYS A 533 23.89 -6.12 5.75
CA LYS A 533 23.50 -5.75 7.12
C LYS A 533 23.30 -7.01 7.98
N LYS A 534 22.58 -8.01 7.47
CA LYS A 534 22.31 -9.26 8.20
C LYS A 534 23.58 -10.04 8.53
N MET A 535 24.53 -10.11 7.60
CA MET A 535 25.82 -10.76 7.85
C MET A 535 26.66 -9.99 8.87
N SER A 536 26.66 -8.66 8.84
CA SER A 536 27.38 -7.84 9.81
C SER A 536 26.83 -7.91 11.25
N GLU A 537 25.60 -8.39 11.42
CA GLU A 537 24.97 -8.59 12.73
C GLU A 537 25.45 -9.88 13.41
N ILE A 538 26.17 -10.76 12.71
CA ILE A 538 26.77 -11.98 13.26
C ILE A 538 28.05 -11.61 14.00
N VAL A 539 28.12 -11.91 15.29
CA VAL A 539 29.21 -11.49 16.18
C VAL A 539 30.25 -12.59 16.41
N ASP A 540 29.85 -13.87 16.29
CA ASP A 540 30.70 -15.01 16.64
C ASP A 540 30.75 -16.05 15.50
N THR A 541 30.04 -17.18 15.67
CA THR A 541 30.03 -18.30 14.73
C THR A 541 28.70 -18.36 13.99
N VAL A 542 28.74 -18.45 12.66
CA VAL A 542 27.56 -18.70 11.82
C VAL A 542 26.96 -20.05 12.20
N SER A 543 25.71 -20.07 12.64
CA SER A 543 25.00 -21.32 12.88
C SER A 543 24.63 -22.01 11.56
N PRO A 544 24.45 -23.34 11.52
CA PRO A 544 24.06 -24.04 10.29
C PRO A 544 22.78 -23.51 9.64
N LYS A 545 21.84 -22.97 10.45
CA LYS A 545 20.60 -22.35 9.95
C LYS A 545 20.85 -20.99 9.29
N GLU A 546 21.77 -20.21 9.83
CA GLU A 546 22.16 -18.93 9.24
C GLU A 546 22.93 -19.15 7.95
N GLU A 547 23.81 -20.14 7.91
CA GLU A 547 24.52 -20.56 6.70
C GLU A 547 23.54 -21.01 5.60
N GLU A 548 22.56 -21.86 5.94
CA GLU A 548 21.50 -22.28 5.02
C GLU A 548 20.70 -21.08 4.49
N PHE A 549 20.32 -20.15 5.38
CA PHE A 549 19.62 -18.93 5.00
C PHE A 549 20.44 -18.07 4.02
N PHE A 550 21.72 -17.79 4.33
CA PHE A 550 22.56 -16.97 3.46
C PHE A 550 22.82 -17.64 2.11
N ASN A 551 23.07 -18.95 2.09
CA ASN A 551 23.27 -19.69 0.85
C ASN A 551 22.02 -19.66 -0.02
N PHE A 552 20.84 -19.90 0.58
CA PHE A 552 19.57 -19.85 -0.15
C PHE A 552 19.25 -18.43 -0.67
N PHE A 553 19.40 -17.42 0.19
CA PHE A 553 19.18 -16.02 -0.18
C PHE A 553 20.09 -15.60 -1.34
N THR A 554 21.36 -15.97 -1.27
CA THR A 554 22.36 -15.66 -2.30
C THR A 554 22.06 -16.35 -3.62
N SER A 555 21.71 -17.65 -3.56
CA SER A 555 21.30 -18.39 -4.75
C SER A 555 20.14 -17.70 -5.46
N ASN A 556 19.12 -17.28 -4.70
CA ASN A 556 17.97 -16.58 -5.28
C ASN A 556 18.35 -15.21 -5.90
N LEU A 557 19.31 -14.48 -5.31
CA LEU A 557 19.82 -13.25 -5.92
C LEU A 557 20.58 -13.51 -7.23
N VAL A 558 21.42 -14.54 -7.27
CA VAL A 558 22.16 -14.95 -8.48
C VAL A 558 21.19 -15.37 -9.59
N ASP A 559 20.19 -16.18 -9.24
CA ASP A 559 19.13 -16.57 -10.17
C ASP A 559 18.34 -15.35 -10.67
N GLY A 560 18.08 -14.40 -9.78
CA GLY A 560 17.46 -13.11 -10.11
C GLY A 560 18.29 -12.28 -11.09
N ILE A 561 19.61 -12.16 -10.88
CA ILE A 561 20.54 -11.47 -11.80
C ILE A 561 20.56 -12.17 -13.16
N SER A 562 20.64 -13.51 -13.17
CA SER A 562 20.60 -14.33 -14.39
C SER A 562 19.30 -14.12 -15.16
N TYR A 563 18.17 -14.04 -14.45
CA TYR A 563 16.88 -13.69 -15.04
C TYR A 563 16.89 -12.29 -15.65
N TYR A 564 17.36 -11.28 -14.91
CA TYR A 564 17.40 -9.90 -15.38
C TYR A 564 18.27 -9.73 -16.62
N ASN A 565 19.45 -10.34 -16.65
CA ASN A 565 20.33 -10.34 -17.82
C ASN A 565 19.65 -10.91 -19.09
N LYS A 566 18.74 -11.88 -18.94
CA LYS A 566 17.97 -12.45 -20.05
C LYS A 566 16.84 -11.53 -20.52
N ILE A 567 16.24 -10.74 -19.64
CA ILE A 567 15.10 -9.88 -19.99
C ILE A 567 15.49 -8.46 -20.41
N ILE A 568 16.73 -8.02 -20.22
CA ILE A 568 17.19 -6.70 -20.69
C ILE A 568 16.84 -6.43 -22.17
N PRO A 569 17.05 -7.38 -23.12
CA PRO A 569 16.64 -7.18 -24.51
C PRO A 569 15.13 -6.96 -24.72
N GLU A 570 14.30 -7.42 -23.78
CA GLU A 570 12.84 -7.31 -23.81
C GLU A 570 12.32 -5.96 -23.28
N LEU A 571 13.20 -5.11 -22.73
CA LEU A 571 12.92 -3.73 -22.32
C LEU A 571 12.81 -2.82 -23.56
N THR A 572 11.86 -3.10 -24.46
CA THR A 572 11.72 -2.41 -25.75
C THR A 572 11.32 -0.94 -25.62
N GLU A 573 10.77 -0.55 -24.47
CA GLU A 573 10.42 0.82 -24.10
C GLU A 573 11.64 1.68 -23.82
N GLU A 574 12.78 1.04 -23.49
CA GLU A 574 14.03 1.73 -23.21
C GLU A 574 14.87 1.88 -24.48
N THR A 575 15.68 2.95 -24.50
CA THR A 575 16.70 3.14 -25.56
C THR A 575 17.84 2.13 -25.41
N GLU A 576 18.60 1.87 -26.49
CA GLU A 576 19.79 1.01 -26.39
C GLU A 576 20.80 1.50 -25.36
N ALA A 577 20.98 2.83 -25.25
CA ALA A 577 21.87 3.42 -24.26
C ALA A 577 21.41 3.14 -22.82
N GLU A 578 20.10 3.20 -22.55
CA GLU A 578 19.56 2.87 -21.22
C GLU A 578 19.62 1.36 -20.96
N ARG A 579 19.35 0.50 -21.95
CA ARG A 579 19.53 -0.95 -21.81
C ARG A 579 20.97 -1.32 -21.45
N GLU A 580 21.94 -0.66 -22.10
CA GLU A 580 23.36 -0.87 -21.80
C GLU A 580 23.74 -0.35 -20.42
N LYS A 581 23.19 0.80 -19.99
CA LYS A 581 23.33 1.28 -18.62
C LYS A 581 22.78 0.26 -17.61
N ILE A 582 21.58 -0.26 -17.83
CA ILE A 582 20.96 -1.28 -16.97
C ILE A 582 21.83 -2.54 -16.89
N ARG A 583 22.41 -2.98 -18.03
CA ARG A 583 23.35 -4.11 -18.06
C ARG A 583 24.57 -3.85 -17.18
N ASN A 584 25.23 -2.71 -17.35
CA ASN A 584 26.38 -2.31 -16.54
C ASN A 584 26.02 -2.22 -15.05
N ASP A 585 24.85 -1.66 -14.72
CA ASP A 585 24.38 -1.57 -13.34
C ASP A 585 24.19 -2.97 -12.72
N PHE A 586 23.68 -3.95 -13.47
CA PHE A 586 23.56 -5.34 -12.99
C PHE A 586 24.91 -6.03 -12.84
N GLU A 587 25.86 -5.80 -13.75
CA GLU A 587 27.23 -6.30 -13.61
C GLU A 587 27.90 -5.74 -12.34
N GLU A 588 27.70 -4.46 -12.04
CA GLU A 588 28.15 -3.85 -10.78
C GLU A 588 27.51 -4.51 -9.56
N MET A 589 26.19 -4.77 -9.60
CA MET A 589 25.50 -5.45 -8.51
C MET A 589 25.97 -6.90 -8.32
N GLU A 590 26.30 -7.60 -9.40
CA GLU A 590 26.89 -8.93 -9.33
C GLU A 590 28.26 -8.90 -8.66
N GLN A 591 29.13 -7.94 -9.02
CA GLN A 591 30.41 -7.74 -8.33
C GLN A 591 30.22 -7.37 -6.85
N LYS A 592 29.25 -6.50 -6.54
CA LYS A 592 28.90 -6.12 -5.17
C LYS A 592 28.47 -7.33 -4.36
N LEU A 593 27.66 -8.23 -4.94
CA LEU A 593 27.22 -9.48 -4.31
C LEU A 593 28.39 -10.43 -4.05
N LEU A 594 29.28 -10.65 -5.03
CA LEU A 594 30.47 -11.48 -4.87
C LEU A 594 31.43 -10.95 -3.80
N ALA A 595 31.56 -9.62 -3.69
CA ALA A 595 32.38 -8.97 -2.66
C ALA A 595 31.88 -9.23 -1.24
N VAL A 596 30.57 -9.44 -1.04
CA VAL A 596 29.99 -9.78 0.28
C VAL A 596 30.63 -11.05 0.87
N PHE A 597 30.98 -12.02 0.01
CA PHE A 597 31.56 -13.31 0.41
C PHE A 597 33.09 -13.32 0.41
N SER A 598 33.71 -12.26 -0.09
CA SER A 598 35.18 -12.15 -0.17
C SER A 598 35.80 -11.51 1.08
N VAL A 599 34.96 -10.99 2.00
CA VAL A 599 35.42 -10.49 3.31
C VAL A 599 35.55 -11.70 4.25
N PRO A 600 36.76 -12.00 4.77
CA PRO A 600 36.91 -13.06 5.77
C PRO A 600 36.07 -12.72 6.99
N VAL A 601 35.18 -13.65 7.38
CA VAL A 601 34.48 -13.62 8.67
C VAL A 601 35.48 -13.86 9.79
#